data_AF-T0SXG0-F1
#
_entry.id   AF-T0SXG0-F1
#
_cell.length_a   1.000
_cell.length_b   1.000
_cell.length_c   1.000
_cell.angle_alpha   90.00
_cell.angle_beta   90.00
_cell.angle_gamma   90.00
#
_symmetry.space_group_name_H-M   'P 1'
#
loop_
_entity.id
_entity.type
_entity.pdbx_description
1 polymer ?
#
loop_
_entity_poly.entity_id
_entity_poly.type
_entity_poly.pdbx_seq_one_letter_code
_entity_poly.pdbx_strand_id
1 'polypeptide(L)'
;MKLQLLKLITVLTVFTFSTTAKECDFSKPEITLPENYSSNLEILEIATRALSFSENGITYYTDLSELQKADRRKKKTKSSPAYLDAVGRIKTVLTNRQVSYCSGTLISAIPGQSSRVIKSAGHCFGNTETESKYDIKSITWETTTKSGLKIVKDLNIEELNLERDSAVLSFNGKIPFSTIKPALIETELAMHPSEFIRYDNQTTVISAGYSSDNLKGDNGKTLTYDDQIRAQEFINLNAYDRRKFGVQTVSFSGASGGALLVDVDLSYEDIDNPYKQVYYVGTTITLGYDTKYYKESSSSTSAGSASTNYDSYLGVDDRFLNELNK
;
A
#
# COMPACT_ATOMS: atom_id res chain seq x y z
N MET A 1 23.17 13.04 17.81
CA MET A 1 23.64 13.59 16.52
C MET A 1 22.58 14.38 15.75
N LYS A 2 21.45 13.82 15.29
CA LYS A 2 20.47 14.56 14.44
C LYS A 2 19.95 15.87 15.05
N LEU A 3 19.60 15.89 16.35
CA LEU A 3 19.15 17.09 17.07
C LEU A 3 20.27 18.14 17.25
N GLN A 4 21.54 17.72 17.29
CA GLN A 4 22.69 18.61 17.37
C GLN A 4 23.00 19.22 16.00
N LEU A 5 22.84 18.44 14.93
CA LEU A 5 22.98 18.92 13.55
C LEU A 5 21.90 19.95 13.20
N LEU A 6 20.64 19.69 13.57
CA LEU A 6 19.54 20.65 13.35
C LEU A 6 19.76 21.94 14.14
N LYS A 7 20.16 21.85 15.42
CA LYS A 7 20.51 23.02 16.23
C LYS A 7 21.67 23.82 15.63
N LEU A 8 22.68 23.14 15.11
CA LEU A 8 23.82 23.78 14.45
C LEU A 8 23.39 24.51 13.17
N ILE A 9 22.57 23.86 12.34
CA ILE A 9 22.01 24.46 11.12
C ILE A 9 21.18 25.69 11.48
N THR A 10 20.23 25.60 12.43
CA THR A 10 19.40 26.74 12.82
C THR A 10 20.22 27.90 13.36
N VAL A 11 21.26 27.62 14.16
CA VAL A 11 22.18 28.67 14.65
C VAL A 11 22.94 29.31 13.48
N LEU A 12 23.46 28.52 12.53
CA LEU A 12 24.16 29.03 11.36
C LEU A 12 23.25 29.85 10.44
N THR A 13 22.00 29.41 10.22
CA THR A 13 21.00 30.12 9.40
C THR A 13 20.56 31.43 10.03
N VAL A 14 20.28 31.46 11.34
CA VAL A 14 19.91 32.71 12.04
C VAL A 14 21.06 33.72 12.03
N PHE A 15 22.30 33.25 12.20
CA PHE A 15 23.47 34.12 12.11
C PHE A 15 23.66 34.70 10.70
N THR A 16 23.43 33.91 9.65
CA THR A 16 23.61 34.33 8.25
C THR A 16 22.51 35.28 7.74
N PHE A 17 21.26 35.14 8.18
CA PHE A 17 20.19 36.08 7.83
C PHE A 17 20.29 37.41 8.58
N SER A 18 20.77 37.39 9.83
CA SER A 18 20.91 38.60 10.65
C SER A 18 22.02 39.55 10.16
N THR A 19 23.02 39.02 9.47
CA THR A 19 24.15 39.75 8.89
C THR A 19 23.84 40.29 7.49
N THR A 20 23.11 39.54 6.67
CA THR A 20 22.72 39.94 5.31
C THR A 20 21.66 41.05 5.28
N ALA A 21 20.74 41.07 6.24
CA ALA A 21 19.74 42.14 6.35
C ALA A 21 20.34 43.52 6.66
N LYS A 22 21.57 43.58 7.21
CA LYS A 22 22.29 44.84 7.49
C LYS A 22 23.01 45.41 6.26
N GLU A 23 23.13 44.64 5.19
CA GLU A 23 23.94 44.97 3.99
C GLU A 23 23.11 45.04 2.71
N CYS A 24 21.78 45.03 2.80
CA CYS A 24 20.90 45.18 1.63
C CYS A 24 20.94 46.60 1.06
N ASP A 25 21.67 46.77 -0.03
CA ASP A 25 21.57 47.92 -0.94
C ASP A 25 20.52 47.62 -2.03
N PHE A 26 19.37 48.30 -1.96
CA PHE A 26 18.24 48.12 -2.87
C PHE A 26 18.52 48.53 -4.33
N SER A 27 19.71 49.10 -4.62
CA SER A 27 20.13 49.47 -5.97
C SER A 27 20.85 48.34 -6.74
N LYS A 28 21.15 47.21 -6.09
CA LYS A 28 21.77 46.03 -6.72
C LYS A 28 20.82 44.82 -6.67
N PRO A 29 20.38 44.27 -7.82
CA PRO A 29 19.46 43.13 -7.86
C PRO A 29 20.13 41.80 -7.50
N GLU A 30 21.45 41.76 -7.43
CA GLU A 30 22.22 40.56 -7.11
C GLU A 30 22.92 40.68 -5.75
N ILE A 31 22.61 39.74 -4.86
CA ILE A 31 23.29 39.57 -3.59
C ILE A 31 24.48 38.66 -3.83
N THR A 32 25.70 39.20 -3.78
CA THR A 32 26.92 38.39 -3.76
C THR A 32 27.12 37.86 -2.35
N LEU A 33 26.87 36.56 -2.15
CA LEU A 33 27.08 35.91 -0.86
C LEU A 33 28.58 35.86 -0.52
N PRO A 34 29.01 36.28 0.67
CA PRO A 34 30.41 36.14 1.09
C PRO A 34 30.83 34.64 1.12
N GLU A 35 32.11 34.33 0.86
CA GLU A 35 32.59 32.93 0.68
C GLU A 35 32.23 31.97 1.83
N ASN A 36 32.14 32.47 3.07
CA ASN A 36 31.75 31.68 4.24
C ASN A 36 30.27 31.24 4.23
N TYR A 37 29.41 31.87 3.43
CA TYR A 37 28.01 31.46 3.24
C TYR A 37 27.90 30.31 2.24
N SER A 38 28.74 30.31 1.19
CA SER A 38 28.85 29.19 0.25
C SER A 38 29.19 27.89 0.99
N SER A 39 30.11 27.95 1.97
CA SER A 39 30.43 26.80 2.82
C SER A 39 29.27 26.36 3.72
N ASN A 40 28.45 27.28 4.23
CA ASN A 40 27.28 26.93 5.03
C ASN A 40 26.16 26.31 4.19
N LEU A 41 25.94 26.81 2.96
CA LEU A 41 25.03 26.21 1.99
C LEU A 41 25.51 24.82 1.58
N GLU A 42 26.82 24.65 1.37
CA GLU A 42 27.43 23.35 1.10
C GLU A 42 27.24 22.37 2.26
N ILE A 43 27.41 22.81 3.51
CA ILE A 43 27.13 21.99 4.70
C ILE A 43 25.64 21.61 4.80
N LEU A 44 24.73 22.55 4.51
CA LEU A 44 23.29 22.30 4.44
C LEU A 44 22.94 21.30 3.34
N GLU A 45 23.57 21.42 2.18
CA GLU A 45 23.39 20.50 1.06
C GLU A 45 23.95 19.10 1.40
N ILE A 46 25.13 19.02 2.02
CA ILE A 46 25.71 17.76 2.53
C ILE A 46 24.81 17.14 3.61
N ALA A 47 24.28 17.93 4.53
CA ALA A 47 23.36 17.46 5.57
C ALA A 47 22.03 16.99 4.97
N THR A 48 21.51 17.66 3.95
CA THR A 48 20.28 17.26 3.25
C THR A 48 20.52 15.98 2.44
N ARG A 49 21.66 15.86 1.74
CA ARG A 49 22.13 14.63 1.09
C ARG A 49 22.41 13.50 2.09
N ALA A 50 22.73 13.81 3.35
CA ALA A 50 22.84 12.80 4.40
C ALA A 50 21.45 12.30 4.88
N LEU A 51 20.39 13.06 4.61
CA LEU A 51 19.00 12.74 4.98
C LEU A 51 18.17 12.17 3.82
N SER A 52 18.72 12.14 2.62
CA SER A 52 18.08 11.49 1.47
C SER A 52 19.09 10.98 0.45
N PHE A 53 18.79 9.86 -0.22
CA PHE A 53 19.62 9.33 -1.31
C PHE A 53 18.74 8.98 -2.52
N SER A 54 19.36 8.93 -3.70
CA SER A 54 18.66 8.56 -4.94
C SER A 54 19.05 7.16 -5.38
N GLU A 55 18.05 6.35 -5.74
CA GLU A 55 18.22 5.00 -6.29
C GLU A 55 17.22 4.84 -7.43
N ASN A 56 17.71 4.49 -8.63
CA ASN A 56 16.91 4.37 -9.85
C ASN A 56 16.04 5.60 -10.16
N GLY A 57 16.56 6.81 -9.90
CA GLY A 57 15.83 8.06 -10.12
C GLY A 57 14.80 8.42 -9.05
N ILE A 58 14.59 7.58 -8.03
CA ILE A 58 13.70 7.85 -6.90
C ILE A 58 14.51 8.41 -5.73
N THR A 59 14.05 9.53 -5.15
CA THR A 59 14.64 10.10 -3.93
C THR A 59 14.00 9.50 -2.69
N TYR A 60 14.80 8.87 -1.83
CA TYR A 60 14.38 8.28 -0.57
C TYR A 60 14.85 9.12 0.61
N TYR A 61 13.94 9.45 1.52
CA TYR A 61 14.22 10.13 2.77
C TYR A 61 14.54 9.11 3.88
N THR A 62 15.59 9.36 4.65
CA THR A 62 16.04 8.49 5.75
C THR A 62 15.47 8.86 7.11
N ASP A 63 14.84 10.04 7.22
CA ASP A 63 14.07 10.42 8.40
C ASP A 63 12.64 9.91 8.29
N LEU A 64 12.36 8.81 8.98
CA LEU A 64 11.03 8.20 9.04
C LEU A 64 10.05 8.94 9.96
N SER A 65 10.45 10.00 10.66
CA SER A 65 9.59 10.63 11.68
C SER A 65 8.30 11.22 11.10
N GLU A 66 8.34 11.78 9.89
CA GLU A 66 7.15 12.24 9.16
C GLU A 66 6.22 11.06 8.83
N LEU A 67 6.78 9.98 8.29
CA LEU A 67 6.04 8.76 7.97
C LEU A 67 5.42 8.12 9.23
N GLN A 68 6.18 8.03 10.33
CA GLN A 68 5.73 7.46 11.59
C GLN A 68 4.60 8.26 12.25
N LYS A 69 4.59 9.59 12.08
CA LYS A 69 3.48 10.45 12.55
C LYS A 69 2.21 10.20 11.75
N ALA A 70 2.33 9.90 10.46
CA ALA A 70 1.21 9.57 9.58
C ALA A 70 0.79 8.08 9.67
N ASP A 71 1.65 7.20 10.18
CA ASP A 71 1.41 5.76 10.23
C ASP A 71 0.36 5.40 11.30
N ARG A 72 -0.90 5.32 10.87
CA ARG A 72 -2.04 4.85 11.67
C ARG A 72 -2.23 3.34 11.66
N ARG A 73 -1.42 2.59 10.91
CA ARG A 73 -1.59 1.13 10.77
C ARG A 73 -1.56 0.46 12.15
N LYS A 74 -2.28 -0.64 12.27
CA LYS A 74 -2.32 -1.52 13.43
C LYS A 74 -1.76 -2.87 13.03
N LYS A 75 -1.13 -3.57 13.98
CA LYS A 75 -0.79 -4.99 13.82
C LYS A 75 -2.06 -5.81 13.98
N LYS A 76 -2.31 -6.77 13.09
CA LYS A 76 -3.36 -7.77 13.31
C LYS A 76 -3.05 -8.57 14.57
N THR A 77 -4.04 -8.71 15.42
CA THR A 77 -3.98 -9.53 16.64
C THR A 77 -5.23 -10.41 16.75
N LYS A 78 -5.32 -11.23 17.81
CA LYS A 78 -6.52 -12.02 18.08
C LYS A 78 -7.78 -11.19 18.35
N SER A 79 -7.65 -9.91 18.71
CA SER A 79 -8.79 -9.01 18.91
C SER A 79 -9.21 -8.28 17.63
N SER A 80 -8.40 -8.35 16.57
CA SER A 80 -8.73 -7.71 15.30
C SER A 80 -9.99 -8.29 14.65
N PRO A 81 -10.65 -7.53 13.75
CA PRO A 81 -11.82 -8.01 13.03
C PRO A 81 -11.54 -9.27 12.21
N ALA A 82 -12.50 -10.20 12.17
CA ALA A 82 -12.33 -11.50 11.51
C ALA A 82 -12.27 -11.40 9.97
N TYR A 83 -12.81 -10.34 9.37
CA TYR A 83 -12.71 -10.14 7.91
C TYR A 83 -11.26 -9.96 7.44
N LEU A 84 -10.33 -9.55 8.32
CA LEU A 84 -8.91 -9.49 8.02
C LEU A 84 -8.27 -10.87 7.86
N ASP A 85 -8.98 -11.95 8.16
CA ASP A 85 -8.52 -13.32 7.90
C ASP A 85 -8.46 -13.61 6.40
N ALA A 86 -9.25 -12.92 5.59
CA ALA A 86 -9.24 -13.02 4.14
C ALA A 86 -7.98 -12.44 3.48
N VAL A 87 -7.22 -11.59 4.17
CA VAL A 87 -5.96 -11.03 3.66
C VAL A 87 -4.80 -11.88 4.14
N GLY A 88 -4.11 -12.50 3.19
CA GLY A 88 -2.95 -13.36 3.43
C GLY A 88 -1.69 -12.86 2.74
N ARG A 89 -0.57 -13.44 3.15
CA ARG A 89 0.76 -13.19 2.61
C ARG A 89 0.99 -14.13 1.44
N ILE A 90 1.42 -13.59 0.31
CA ILE A 90 1.88 -14.36 -0.84
C ILE A 90 3.41 -14.45 -0.76
N LYS A 91 3.92 -15.68 -0.89
CA LYS A 91 5.33 -15.98 -1.08
C LYS A 91 5.51 -16.51 -2.50
N THR A 92 6.32 -15.84 -3.30
CA THR A 92 6.70 -16.28 -4.64
C THR A 92 8.16 -16.74 -4.59
N VAL A 93 8.42 -17.95 -5.07
CA VAL A 93 9.77 -18.50 -5.21
C VAL A 93 10.07 -18.61 -6.69
N LEU A 94 11.10 -17.90 -7.15
CA LEU A 94 11.58 -17.95 -8.53
C LEU A 94 12.46 -19.18 -8.75
N THR A 95 12.64 -19.59 -10.01
CA THR A 95 13.51 -20.74 -10.38
C THR A 95 14.96 -20.53 -9.95
N ASN A 96 15.43 -19.28 -9.97
CA ASN A 96 16.74 -18.87 -9.44
C ASN A 96 16.82 -18.85 -7.89
N ARG A 97 15.78 -19.32 -7.19
CA ARG A 97 15.64 -19.38 -5.72
C ARG A 97 15.48 -18.03 -5.02
N GLN A 98 15.35 -16.93 -5.74
CA GLN A 98 14.94 -15.66 -5.13
C GLN A 98 13.51 -15.78 -4.60
N VAL A 99 13.27 -15.11 -3.48
CA VAL A 99 11.97 -15.10 -2.81
C VAL A 99 11.47 -13.67 -2.73
N SER A 100 10.25 -13.45 -3.21
CA SER A 100 9.52 -12.20 -3.01
C SER A 100 8.29 -12.45 -2.14
N TYR A 101 7.87 -11.40 -1.45
CA TYR A 101 6.68 -11.41 -0.61
C TYR A 101 5.75 -10.29 -1.06
N CYS A 102 4.50 -10.66 -1.21
CA CYS A 102 3.38 -9.77 -1.47
C CYS A 102 2.24 -10.12 -0.51
N SER A 103 1.10 -9.49 -0.73
CA SER A 103 -0.18 -9.79 -0.09
C SER A 103 -1.17 -10.30 -1.15
N GLY A 104 -2.25 -10.91 -0.69
CA GLY A 104 -3.35 -11.34 -1.55
C GLY A 104 -4.62 -11.54 -0.74
N THR A 105 -5.76 -11.32 -1.37
CA THR A 105 -7.05 -11.30 -0.69
C THR A 105 -7.97 -12.38 -1.21
N LEU A 106 -8.50 -13.21 -0.30
CA LEU A 106 -9.55 -14.18 -0.59
C LEU A 106 -10.86 -13.45 -0.88
N ILE A 107 -11.39 -13.65 -2.08
CA ILE A 107 -12.55 -12.92 -2.60
C ILE A 107 -13.66 -13.88 -3.04
N SER A 108 -14.91 -13.42 -3.00
CA SER A 108 -16.07 -14.11 -3.58
C SER A 108 -16.97 -13.10 -4.28
N ALA A 109 -17.72 -13.53 -5.31
CA ALA A 109 -18.76 -12.70 -5.93
C ALA A 109 -20.16 -13.00 -5.38
N ILE A 110 -20.34 -14.09 -4.62
CA ILE A 110 -21.63 -14.50 -4.07
C ILE A 110 -21.59 -14.43 -2.53
N PRO A 111 -22.56 -13.77 -1.88
CA PRO A 111 -22.66 -13.74 -0.42
C PRO A 111 -22.72 -15.15 0.19
N GLY A 112 -21.96 -15.38 1.26
CA GLY A 112 -21.91 -16.66 1.99
C GLY A 112 -21.14 -17.78 1.27
N GLN A 113 -20.56 -17.50 0.11
CA GLN A 113 -19.86 -18.51 -0.67
C GLN A 113 -18.49 -18.85 -0.06
N SER A 114 -18.17 -20.15 -0.02
CA SER A 114 -16.81 -20.62 0.24
C SER A 114 -15.93 -20.31 -0.99
N SER A 115 -14.70 -19.83 -0.78
CA SER A 115 -13.86 -19.35 -1.90
C SER A 115 -12.54 -20.09 -2.02
N ARG A 116 -12.02 -20.16 -3.25
CA ARG A 116 -10.66 -20.58 -3.58
C ARG A 116 -9.88 -19.54 -4.39
N VAL A 117 -10.40 -18.32 -4.52
CA VAL A 117 -9.87 -17.29 -5.42
C VAL A 117 -9.21 -16.17 -4.64
N ILE A 118 -7.98 -15.82 -5.05
CA ILE A 118 -7.18 -14.75 -4.48
C ILE A 118 -7.00 -13.64 -5.51
N LYS A 119 -7.24 -12.39 -5.12
CA LYS A 119 -6.83 -11.21 -5.89
C LYS A 119 -5.50 -10.68 -5.36
N SER A 120 -4.60 -10.31 -6.26
CA SER A 120 -3.30 -9.68 -5.93
C SER A 120 -2.86 -8.74 -7.07
N ALA A 121 -1.68 -8.15 -6.92
CA ALA A 121 -1.09 -7.24 -7.89
C ALA A 121 -0.25 -8.03 -8.92
N GLY A 122 -0.21 -7.55 -10.16
CA GLY A 122 0.49 -8.21 -11.27
C GLY A 122 2.01 -8.21 -11.10
N HIS A 123 2.58 -7.11 -10.59
CA HIS A 123 4.03 -6.95 -10.39
C HIS A 123 4.60 -7.91 -9.33
N CYS A 124 3.75 -8.58 -8.55
CA CYS A 124 4.17 -9.68 -7.67
C CYS A 124 4.60 -10.93 -8.44
N PHE A 125 4.27 -11.01 -9.74
CA PHE A 125 4.47 -12.18 -10.61
C PHE A 125 5.13 -11.83 -11.96
N GLY A 126 5.45 -10.56 -12.20
CA GLY A 126 6.12 -10.10 -13.42
C GLY A 126 6.61 -8.66 -13.32
N ASN A 127 7.26 -8.17 -14.37
CA ASN A 127 7.70 -6.79 -14.49
C ASN A 127 6.68 -6.02 -15.34
N THR A 128 6.07 -4.99 -14.76
CA THR A 128 5.04 -4.16 -15.40
C THR A 128 5.56 -3.20 -16.46
N GLU A 129 6.84 -2.81 -16.41
CA GLU A 129 7.45 -1.92 -17.40
C GLU A 129 7.77 -2.66 -18.70
N THR A 130 8.24 -3.89 -18.58
CA THR A 130 8.60 -4.76 -19.71
C THR A 130 7.48 -5.73 -20.11
N GLU A 131 6.38 -5.74 -19.36
CA GLU A 131 5.26 -6.68 -19.47
C GLU A 131 5.70 -8.17 -19.50
N SER A 132 6.80 -8.48 -18.82
CA SER A 132 7.38 -9.83 -18.80
C SER A 132 7.04 -10.58 -17.52
N LYS A 133 6.71 -11.88 -17.65
CA LYS A 133 6.42 -12.75 -16.50
C LYS A 133 7.72 -13.20 -15.83
N TYR A 134 7.71 -13.32 -14.51
CA TYR A 134 8.81 -13.96 -13.80
C TYR A 134 8.82 -15.47 -14.03
N ASP A 135 10.00 -16.07 -13.99
CA ASP A 135 10.16 -17.52 -14.00
C ASP A 135 9.92 -18.08 -12.59
N ILE A 136 8.67 -18.47 -12.33
CA ILE A 136 8.16 -18.82 -11.00
C ILE A 136 8.17 -20.33 -10.80
N LYS A 137 8.81 -20.78 -9.73
CA LYS A 137 8.82 -22.18 -9.28
C LYS A 137 7.58 -22.53 -8.46
N SER A 138 7.16 -21.66 -7.54
CA SER A 138 6.00 -21.90 -6.67
C SER A 138 5.46 -20.60 -6.09
N ILE A 139 4.15 -20.57 -5.86
CA ILE A 139 3.44 -19.47 -5.20
C ILE A 139 2.64 -20.06 -4.06
N THR A 140 2.76 -19.47 -2.87
CA THR A 140 2.03 -19.91 -1.69
C THR A 140 1.35 -18.73 -1.03
N TRP A 141 0.09 -18.89 -0.64
CA TRP A 141 -0.66 -17.95 0.18
C TRP A 141 -0.81 -18.48 1.60
N GLU A 142 -0.47 -17.66 2.59
CA GLU A 142 -0.64 -17.98 4.00
C GLU A 142 -1.44 -16.91 4.75
N THR A 143 -2.32 -17.33 5.65
CA THR A 143 -3.00 -16.45 6.59
C THR A 143 -3.10 -17.13 7.96
N THR A 144 -3.35 -16.33 8.99
CA THR A 144 -3.68 -16.83 10.33
C THR A 144 -5.01 -16.25 10.75
N THR A 145 -5.99 -17.11 11.03
CA THR A 145 -7.33 -16.68 11.43
C THR A 145 -7.34 -16.04 12.82
N LYS A 146 -8.44 -15.39 13.19
CA LYS A 146 -8.66 -14.86 14.54
C LYS A 146 -8.54 -15.93 15.62
N SER A 147 -8.91 -17.19 15.33
CA SER A 147 -8.75 -18.32 16.25
C SER A 147 -7.31 -18.82 16.37
N GLY A 148 -6.39 -18.32 15.54
CA GLY A 148 -5.00 -18.76 15.49
C GLY A 148 -4.75 -19.93 14.54
N LEU A 149 -5.76 -20.35 13.76
CA LEU A 149 -5.57 -21.38 12.74
C LEU A 149 -4.72 -20.82 11.60
N LYS A 150 -3.56 -21.43 11.36
CA LYS A 150 -2.73 -21.12 10.20
C LYS A 150 -3.25 -21.89 8.98
N ILE A 151 -3.50 -21.17 7.89
CA ILE A 151 -3.90 -21.74 6.60
C ILE A 151 -2.81 -21.43 5.59
N VAL A 152 -2.41 -22.43 4.81
CA VAL A 152 -1.39 -22.35 3.76
C VAL A 152 -1.92 -23.04 2.51
N LYS A 153 -1.84 -22.37 1.36
CA LYS A 153 -2.36 -22.85 0.08
C LYS A 153 -1.36 -22.58 -1.04
N ASP A 154 -1.07 -23.59 -1.85
CA ASP A 154 -0.34 -23.39 -3.10
C ASP A 154 -1.27 -22.78 -4.15
N LEU A 155 -0.81 -21.72 -4.81
CA LEU A 155 -1.58 -20.94 -5.76
C LEU A 155 -1.18 -21.24 -7.20
N ASN A 156 -2.16 -21.20 -8.09
CA ASN A 156 -2.00 -21.13 -9.54
C ASN A 156 -2.41 -19.73 -10.02
N ILE A 157 -1.68 -19.19 -11.00
CA ILE A 157 -2.07 -17.94 -11.67
C ILE A 157 -3.12 -18.30 -12.72
N GLU A 158 -4.34 -17.79 -12.55
CA GLU A 158 -5.44 -17.97 -13.51
C GLU A 158 -5.48 -16.83 -14.52
N GLU A 159 -5.23 -15.60 -14.05
CA GLU A 159 -5.12 -14.41 -14.87
C GLU A 159 -3.95 -13.54 -14.39
N LEU A 160 -3.14 -13.05 -15.33
CA LEU A 160 -2.07 -12.09 -15.06
C LEU A 160 -2.09 -11.00 -16.13
N ASN A 161 -2.36 -9.77 -15.71
CA ASN A 161 -2.35 -8.58 -16.55
C ASN A 161 -1.34 -7.58 -16.00
N LEU A 162 -0.17 -7.50 -16.63
CA LEU A 162 0.94 -6.64 -16.18
C LEU A 162 0.73 -5.17 -16.55
N GLU A 163 0.05 -4.87 -17.65
CA GLU A 163 -0.34 -3.51 -18.04
C GLU A 163 -1.24 -2.86 -16.97
N ARG A 164 -2.13 -3.67 -16.39
CA ARG A 164 -3.09 -3.25 -15.35
C ARG A 164 -2.59 -3.50 -13.94
N ASP A 165 -1.41 -4.08 -13.77
CA ASP A 165 -0.87 -4.52 -12.48
C ASP A 165 -1.86 -5.37 -11.66
N SER A 166 -2.51 -6.33 -12.32
CA SER A 166 -3.55 -7.18 -11.73
C SER A 166 -3.24 -8.66 -11.90
N ALA A 167 -3.52 -9.45 -10.87
CA ALA A 167 -3.47 -10.91 -10.93
C ALA A 167 -4.66 -11.56 -10.19
N VAL A 168 -5.24 -12.60 -10.80
CA VAL A 168 -6.19 -13.50 -10.17
C VAL A 168 -5.55 -14.87 -10.04
N LEU A 169 -5.58 -15.41 -8.83
CA LEU A 169 -4.99 -16.71 -8.50
C LEU A 169 -6.06 -17.63 -7.92
N SER A 170 -5.87 -18.94 -8.05
CA SER A 170 -6.72 -19.93 -7.40
C SER A 170 -5.90 -21.01 -6.70
N PHE A 171 -6.55 -21.79 -5.83
CA PHE A 171 -5.93 -22.96 -5.20
C PHE A 171 -6.90 -24.15 -5.13
N ASN A 172 -6.36 -25.33 -4.85
CA ASN A 172 -7.15 -26.54 -4.73
C ASN A 172 -7.95 -26.59 -3.42
N GLY A 173 -9.25 -26.87 -3.56
CA GLY A 173 -10.19 -26.99 -2.46
C GLY A 173 -10.53 -25.64 -1.80
N LYS A 174 -11.82 -25.29 -1.79
CA LYS A 174 -12.33 -24.04 -1.23
C LYS A 174 -12.06 -23.94 0.27
N ILE A 175 -11.79 -22.74 0.76
CA ILE A 175 -11.83 -22.43 2.19
C ILE A 175 -13.31 -22.25 2.56
N PRO A 176 -13.84 -23.03 3.52
CA PRO A 176 -15.22 -22.89 3.96
C PRO A 176 -15.51 -21.48 4.45
N PHE A 177 -16.68 -20.94 4.11
CA PHE A 177 -17.15 -19.63 4.56
C PHE A 177 -17.15 -19.49 6.10
N SER A 178 -17.43 -20.60 6.80
CA SER A 178 -17.38 -20.67 8.27
C SER A 178 -15.97 -20.53 8.85
N THR A 179 -14.92 -20.79 8.05
CA THR A 179 -13.52 -20.67 8.45
C THR A 179 -12.98 -19.28 8.18
N ILE A 180 -13.17 -18.78 6.95
CA ILE A 180 -12.83 -17.42 6.55
C ILE A 180 -13.98 -16.91 5.69
N LYS A 181 -14.54 -15.76 6.06
CA LYS A 181 -15.47 -15.02 5.21
C LYS A 181 -14.66 -14.31 4.12
N PRO A 182 -14.75 -14.68 2.83
CA PRO A 182 -14.07 -13.96 1.77
C PRO A 182 -14.58 -12.52 1.68
N ALA A 183 -13.77 -11.60 1.17
CA ALA A 183 -14.24 -10.26 0.84
C ALA A 183 -15.16 -10.33 -0.38
N LEU A 184 -16.30 -9.63 -0.33
CA LEU A 184 -17.32 -9.67 -1.36
C LEU A 184 -16.99 -8.67 -2.47
N ILE A 185 -16.90 -9.11 -3.72
CA ILE A 185 -16.86 -8.19 -4.86
C ILE A 185 -18.30 -7.89 -5.27
N GLU A 186 -18.65 -6.62 -5.29
CA GLU A 186 -19.96 -6.13 -5.71
C GLU A 186 -19.91 -5.64 -7.15
N THR A 187 -20.45 -6.42 -8.09
CA THR A 187 -20.42 -6.13 -9.53
C THR A 187 -21.73 -5.58 -10.08
N GLU A 188 -22.83 -5.63 -9.33
CA GLU A 188 -24.16 -5.26 -9.82
C GLU A 188 -24.38 -3.75 -9.80
N LEU A 189 -23.94 -3.04 -8.75
CA LEU A 189 -24.18 -1.60 -8.61
C LEU A 189 -23.39 -0.71 -9.58
N ALA A 190 -22.44 -1.28 -10.34
CA ALA A 190 -21.48 -0.52 -11.18
C ALA A 190 -20.84 0.70 -10.48
N MET A 191 -20.82 0.67 -9.14
CA MET A 191 -20.49 1.80 -8.29
C MET A 191 -18.97 1.97 -8.28
N HIS A 192 -18.51 3.21 -8.40
CA HIS A 192 -17.09 3.50 -8.32
C HIS A 192 -16.58 3.27 -6.89
N PRO A 193 -15.33 2.80 -6.69
CA PRO A 193 -14.70 2.75 -5.37
C PRO A 193 -14.96 3.99 -4.49
N SER A 194 -14.81 5.18 -5.05
CA SER A 194 -15.02 6.43 -4.30
C SER A 194 -16.47 6.65 -3.84
N GLU A 195 -17.44 6.03 -4.50
CA GLU A 195 -18.86 6.09 -4.13
C GLU A 195 -19.14 5.14 -2.96
N PHE A 196 -18.61 3.91 -2.97
CA PHE A 196 -18.67 2.99 -1.80
C PHE A 196 -18.19 3.68 -0.52
N ILE A 197 -17.08 4.40 -0.65
CA ILE A 197 -16.38 5.05 0.44
C ILE A 197 -17.13 6.28 0.98
N ARG A 198 -17.98 6.90 0.16
CA ARG A 198 -18.77 8.09 0.50
C ARG A 198 -20.24 7.76 0.72
N TYR A 199 -20.58 6.48 0.71
CA TYR A 199 -21.95 6.02 0.66
C TYR A 199 -22.74 6.51 1.87
N ASP A 200 -22.19 6.38 3.08
CA ASP A 200 -22.76 6.96 4.29
C ASP A 200 -21.67 7.42 5.29
N ASN A 201 -22.11 7.94 6.44
CA ASN A 201 -21.22 8.39 7.51
C ASN A 201 -20.74 7.27 8.45
N GLN A 202 -21.23 6.04 8.28
CA GLN A 202 -20.86 4.85 9.07
C GLN A 202 -19.85 3.98 8.33
N THR A 203 -19.65 4.24 7.05
CA THR A 203 -18.75 3.55 6.15
C THR A 203 -17.35 3.52 6.74
N THR A 204 -16.83 2.31 6.94
CA THR A 204 -15.45 2.11 7.42
C THR A 204 -14.60 1.62 6.27
N VAL A 205 -13.55 2.36 5.96
CA VAL A 205 -12.58 2.00 4.92
C VAL A 205 -11.36 1.38 5.58
N ILE A 206 -10.95 0.22 5.09
CA ILE A 206 -9.83 -0.54 5.64
C ILE A 206 -8.80 -0.82 4.55
N SER A 207 -7.57 -0.36 4.74
CA SER A 207 -6.41 -0.82 3.98
C SER A 207 -5.71 -1.92 4.75
N ALA A 208 -5.36 -3.04 4.10
CA ALA A 208 -4.68 -4.16 4.76
C ALA A 208 -3.64 -4.85 3.87
N GLY A 209 -2.47 -5.16 4.44
CA GLY A 209 -1.39 -5.86 3.74
C GLY A 209 -0.22 -6.24 4.64
N TYR A 210 0.62 -7.15 4.15
CA TYR A 210 1.84 -7.65 4.79
C TYR A 210 3.04 -6.78 4.39
N SER A 211 3.16 -5.64 5.06
CA SER A 211 4.28 -4.72 4.86
C SER A 211 5.61 -5.32 5.32
N SER A 212 6.68 -5.10 4.56
CA SER A 212 8.03 -5.62 4.83
C SER A 212 8.84 -4.77 5.82
N ASP A 213 8.25 -3.70 6.37
CA ASP A 213 8.93 -2.84 7.34
C ASP A 213 9.20 -3.57 8.66
N ASN A 214 10.24 -3.13 9.36
CA ASN A 214 10.63 -3.64 10.68
C ASN A 214 9.82 -3.01 11.83
N LEU A 215 8.92 -2.04 11.56
CA LEU A 215 8.13 -1.35 12.56
C LEU A 215 6.88 -2.18 12.91
N LYS A 216 5.86 -2.07 12.06
CA LYS A 216 4.57 -2.71 12.24
C LYS A 216 4.45 -4.00 11.42
N GLY A 217 5.11 -4.06 10.27
CA GLY A 217 5.09 -5.22 9.36
C GLY A 217 5.85 -6.46 9.86
N ASP A 218 6.80 -6.28 10.79
CA ASP A 218 7.70 -7.34 11.25
C ASP A 218 8.33 -8.11 10.08
N ASN A 219 8.90 -7.39 9.12
CA ASN A 219 9.52 -7.97 7.93
C ASN A 219 8.55 -8.83 7.10
N GLY A 220 7.29 -8.39 7.00
CA GLY A 220 6.24 -9.08 6.25
C GLY A 220 5.66 -10.30 6.96
N LYS A 221 5.94 -10.51 8.25
CA LYS A 221 5.39 -11.62 9.05
C LYS A 221 4.03 -11.29 9.65
N THR A 222 3.72 -10.01 9.84
CA THR A 222 2.49 -9.55 10.48
C THR A 222 1.63 -8.79 9.48
N LEU A 223 0.34 -9.15 9.37
CA LEU A 223 -0.62 -8.34 8.64
C LEU A 223 -0.76 -7.00 9.35
N THR A 224 -0.62 -5.91 8.61
CA THR A 224 -0.91 -4.55 9.07
C THR A 224 -2.15 -4.01 8.40
N TYR A 225 -2.91 -3.15 9.08
CA TYR A 225 -4.09 -2.53 8.51
C TYR A 225 -4.36 -1.14 9.08
N ASP A 226 -4.94 -0.23 8.27
CA ASP A 226 -5.45 1.07 8.70
C ASP A 226 -6.97 1.08 8.50
N ASP A 227 -7.72 1.29 9.58
CA ASP A 227 -9.18 1.35 9.63
C ASP A 227 -9.69 2.77 10.00
N GLN A 228 -8.81 3.77 9.96
CA GLN A 228 -9.13 5.17 10.27
C GLN A 228 -9.13 6.04 9.01
N ILE A 229 -9.21 5.43 7.83
CA ILE A 229 -9.20 6.10 6.55
C ILE A 229 -10.54 6.84 6.36
N ARG A 230 -10.45 8.11 6.00
CA ARG A 230 -11.61 8.98 5.78
C ARG A 230 -11.82 9.27 4.31
N ALA A 231 -13.05 9.56 3.91
CA ALA A 231 -13.40 9.83 2.51
C ALA A 231 -12.61 11.02 1.88
N GLN A 232 -12.20 12.01 2.67
CA GLN A 232 -11.37 13.13 2.18
C GLN A 232 -9.90 12.76 1.91
N GLU A 233 -9.44 11.60 2.37
CA GLU A 233 -8.07 11.12 2.19
C GLU A 233 -7.86 10.44 0.82
N PHE A 234 -8.90 10.42 -0.01
CA PHE A 234 -8.87 9.86 -1.36
C PHE A 234 -8.34 10.86 -2.37
N ILE A 235 -7.39 10.41 -3.18
CA ILE A 235 -6.72 11.16 -4.23
C ILE A 235 -7.16 10.55 -5.56
N ASN A 236 -7.85 11.35 -6.38
CA ASN A 236 -8.15 10.91 -7.74
C ASN A 236 -6.89 11.08 -8.59
N LEU A 237 -6.27 9.96 -8.98
CA LEU A 237 -4.97 9.97 -9.69
C LEU A 237 -5.12 10.32 -11.16
N ASN A 238 -6.27 9.99 -11.76
CA ASN A 238 -6.56 10.27 -13.15
C ASN A 238 -8.07 10.33 -13.37
N ALA A 239 -8.59 11.48 -13.82
CA ALA A 239 -10.01 11.63 -14.14
C ALA A 239 -10.49 10.67 -15.25
N TYR A 240 -9.57 10.15 -16.07
CA TYR A 240 -9.86 9.25 -17.18
C TYR A 240 -9.68 7.77 -16.84
N ASP A 241 -8.83 7.42 -15.85
CA ASP A 241 -8.65 6.03 -15.41
C ASP A 241 -9.32 5.83 -14.05
N ARG A 242 -10.61 5.52 -14.09
CA ARG A 242 -11.46 5.22 -12.92
C ARG A 242 -11.00 4.00 -12.12
N ARG A 243 -9.97 3.28 -12.57
CA ARG A 243 -9.50 2.09 -11.86
C ARG A 243 -8.39 2.39 -10.87
N LYS A 244 -7.59 3.43 -11.13
CA LYS A 244 -6.46 3.76 -10.27
C LYS A 244 -6.80 4.95 -9.39
N PHE A 245 -6.70 4.75 -8.08
CA PHE A 245 -6.94 5.81 -7.12
C PHE A 245 -5.96 5.71 -5.95
N GLY A 246 -5.66 6.86 -5.34
CA GLY A 246 -4.75 6.98 -4.22
C GLY A 246 -5.51 7.16 -2.91
N VAL A 247 -4.91 6.72 -1.81
CA VAL A 247 -5.42 6.94 -0.45
C VAL A 247 -4.27 7.38 0.43
N GLN A 248 -4.47 8.45 1.22
CA GLN A 248 -3.51 8.90 2.23
C GLN A 248 -3.50 7.93 3.43
N THR A 249 -2.89 6.78 3.20
CA THR A 249 -2.63 5.75 4.19
C THR A 249 -1.22 5.22 3.98
N VAL A 250 -0.52 4.97 5.08
CA VAL A 250 0.86 4.49 5.04
C VAL A 250 0.89 3.07 4.52
N SER A 251 1.79 2.78 3.59
CA SER A 251 2.16 1.43 3.23
C SER A 251 3.67 1.32 2.98
N PHE A 252 4.15 0.08 2.99
CA PHE A 252 5.53 -0.25 2.66
C PHE A 252 5.55 -1.39 1.64
N SER A 253 6.69 -1.57 0.98
CA SER A 253 6.96 -2.71 0.10
C SER A 253 6.48 -4.02 0.73
N GLY A 254 5.98 -4.96 -0.09
CA GLY A 254 5.36 -6.21 0.38
C GLY A 254 3.86 -6.11 0.70
N ALA A 255 3.34 -4.92 1.01
CA ALA A 255 1.89 -4.70 1.09
C ALA A 255 1.18 -4.79 -0.27
N SER A 256 1.94 -4.73 -1.37
CA SER A 256 1.48 -4.97 -2.74
C SER A 256 0.62 -6.23 -2.85
N GLY A 257 -0.50 -6.15 -3.57
CA GLY A 257 -1.52 -7.18 -3.63
C GLY A 257 -2.49 -7.21 -2.44
N GLY A 258 -2.29 -6.32 -1.46
CA GLY A 258 -3.16 -6.16 -0.30
C GLY A 258 -4.54 -5.63 -0.67
N ALA A 259 -5.43 -5.52 0.31
CA ALA A 259 -6.81 -5.13 0.09
C ALA A 259 -7.06 -3.67 0.47
N LEU A 260 -7.90 -3.01 -0.33
CA LEU A 260 -8.81 -1.99 0.17
C LEU A 260 -10.19 -2.62 0.34
N LEU A 261 -10.69 -2.57 1.56
CA LEU A 261 -11.98 -3.12 1.96
C LEU A 261 -12.89 -2.00 2.44
N VAL A 262 -14.19 -2.18 2.28
CA VAL A 262 -15.20 -1.26 2.79
C VAL A 262 -16.25 -2.05 3.57
N ASP A 263 -16.48 -1.65 4.82
CA ASP A 263 -17.61 -2.09 5.63
C ASP A 263 -18.70 -1.02 5.51
N VAL A 264 -19.77 -1.34 4.77
CA VAL A 264 -20.88 -0.45 4.44
C VAL A 264 -22.16 -1.25 4.35
N ASP A 265 -23.28 -0.61 4.71
CA ASP A 265 -24.62 -1.19 4.60
C ASP A 265 -25.28 -0.71 3.30
N LEU A 266 -25.30 -1.58 2.29
CA LEU A 266 -25.93 -1.30 0.99
C LEU A 266 -27.40 -1.75 0.91
N SER A 267 -28.07 -1.99 2.05
CA SER A 267 -29.46 -2.47 2.06
C SER A 267 -30.45 -1.52 1.39
N TYR A 268 -30.15 -0.22 1.26
CA TYR A 268 -30.98 0.73 0.52
C TYR A 268 -30.91 0.56 -1.01
N GLU A 269 -29.87 -0.09 -1.54
CA GLU A 269 -29.69 -0.36 -2.97
C GLU A 269 -30.17 -1.77 -3.35
N ASP A 270 -30.93 -2.43 -2.47
CA ASP A 270 -31.40 -3.82 -2.62
C ASP A 270 -30.29 -4.86 -2.84
N ILE A 271 -29.06 -4.56 -2.41
CA ILE A 271 -27.92 -5.50 -2.48
C ILE A 271 -27.95 -6.45 -1.28
N ASP A 272 -28.08 -7.75 -1.57
CA ASP A 272 -28.11 -8.80 -0.55
C ASP A 272 -26.70 -9.08 0.01
N ASN A 273 -26.49 -8.78 1.28
CA ASN A 273 -25.29 -9.17 2.03
C ASN A 273 -25.68 -9.61 3.46
N PRO A 274 -26.42 -10.73 3.58
CA PRO A 274 -27.04 -11.12 4.84
C PRO A 274 -26.00 -11.59 5.87
N TYR A 275 -24.78 -11.87 5.41
CA TYR A 275 -23.67 -12.33 6.24
C TYR A 275 -22.73 -11.22 6.71
N LYS A 276 -23.01 -9.96 6.35
CA LYS A 276 -22.19 -8.78 6.68
C LYS A 276 -20.72 -8.98 6.30
N GLN A 277 -20.48 -9.43 5.07
CA GLN A 277 -19.14 -9.46 4.50
C GLN A 277 -18.69 -8.04 4.19
N VAL A 278 -17.40 -7.75 4.38
CA VAL A 278 -16.82 -6.50 3.87
C VAL A 278 -16.68 -6.59 2.35
N TYR A 279 -16.88 -5.46 1.69
CA TYR A 279 -16.72 -5.35 0.24
C TYR A 279 -15.25 -5.19 -0.12
N TYR A 280 -14.82 -5.89 -1.16
CA TYR A 280 -13.52 -5.74 -1.78
C TYR A 280 -13.58 -4.64 -2.83
N VAL A 281 -12.81 -3.57 -2.63
CA VAL A 281 -12.89 -2.38 -3.48
C VAL A 281 -11.62 -2.17 -4.30
N GLY A 282 -10.47 -2.69 -3.86
CA GLY A 282 -9.26 -2.61 -4.66
C GLY A 282 -8.07 -3.42 -4.14
N THR A 283 -7.07 -3.55 -5.02
CA THR A 283 -5.78 -4.17 -4.78
C THR A 283 -4.72 -3.09 -4.56
N THR A 284 -3.90 -3.18 -3.51
CA THR A 284 -2.71 -2.32 -3.37
C THR A 284 -1.72 -2.59 -4.51
N ILE A 285 -1.41 -1.60 -5.34
CA ILE A 285 -0.49 -1.77 -6.49
C ILE A 285 0.87 -1.14 -6.22
N THR A 286 0.93 0.10 -5.75
CA THR A 286 2.20 0.77 -5.52
C THR A 286 2.09 1.82 -4.43
N LEU A 287 3.25 2.29 -3.98
CA LEU A 287 3.38 3.46 -3.11
C LEU A 287 2.98 4.72 -3.92
N GLY A 288 2.33 5.69 -3.26
CA GLY A 288 1.60 6.79 -3.92
C GLY A 288 2.36 7.58 -4.99
N TYR A 289 1.65 8.02 -6.05
CA TYR A 289 2.23 8.95 -7.03
C TYR A 289 2.48 10.33 -6.39
N ASP A 290 3.60 10.97 -6.72
CA ASP A 290 4.01 12.29 -6.21
C ASP A 290 4.14 12.38 -4.68
N THR A 291 4.54 11.27 -4.05
CA THR A 291 4.75 11.22 -2.60
C THR A 291 6.20 11.03 -2.23
N LYS A 292 6.59 11.52 -1.06
CA LYS A 292 7.91 11.24 -0.49
C LYS A 292 8.01 9.75 -0.19
N TYR A 293 9.08 9.14 -0.68
CA TYR A 293 9.45 7.76 -0.35
C TYR A 293 10.42 7.76 0.81
N TYR A 294 10.29 6.79 1.71
CA TYR A 294 11.15 6.68 2.87
C TYR A 294 11.81 5.31 2.92
N LYS A 295 13.10 5.28 3.28
CA LYS A 295 13.90 4.08 3.53
C LYS A 295 14.84 4.36 4.70
N GLU A 296 15.01 3.41 5.62
CA GLU A 296 15.94 3.58 6.76
C GLU A 296 17.39 3.83 6.33
N SER A 297 17.79 3.24 5.21
CA SER A 297 19.12 3.36 4.60
C SER A 297 19.08 2.89 3.15
N SER A 298 20.17 3.12 2.40
CA SER A 298 20.36 2.57 1.06
C SER A 298 20.44 1.04 1.02
N SER A 299 20.76 0.40 2.15
CA SER A 299 20.77 -1.06 2.29
C SER A 299 19.41 -1.63 2.70
N SER A 300 18.44 -0.77 3.06
CA SER A 300 17.11 -1.21 3.46
C SER A 300 16.32 -1.66 2.24
N THR A 301 15.74 -2.85 2.33
CA THR A 301 14.93 -3.44 1.26
C THR A 301 13.46 -3.00 1.31
N SER A 302 13.05 -2.28 2.36
CA SER A 302 11.68 -1.82 2.54
C SER A 302 11.58 -0.32 2.32
N ALA A 303 10.89 0.09 1.26
CA ALA A 303 10.47 1.47 1.06
C ALA A 303 9.05 1.67 1.59
N GLY A 304 8.78 2.85 2.14
CA GLY A 304 7.44 3.27 2.58
C GLY A 304 7.00 4.59 1.97
N SER A 305 5.69 4.82 1.94
CA SER A 305 5.08 6.10 1.59
C SER A 305 3.87 6.38 2.48
N ALA A 306 3.53 7.66 2.64
CA ALA A 306 2.32 8.13 3.34
C ALA A 306 1.05 8.07 2.47
N SER A 307 1.18 7.61 1.23
CA SER A 307 0.07 7.37 0.32
C SER A 307 0.22 6.02 -0.36
N THR A 308 -0.91 5.40 -0.68
CA THR A 308 -0.98 4.09 -1.30
C THR A 308 -1.92 4.13 -2.50
N ASN A 309 -1.49 3.58 -3.63
CA ASN A 309 -2.30 3.48 -4.83
C ASN A 309 -2.96 2.10 -4.90
N TYR A 310 -4.20 2.09 -5.39
CA TYR A 310 -5.00 0.90 -5.57
C TYR A 310 -5.44 0.76 -7.02
N ASP A 311 -5.50 -0.48 -7.49
CA ASP A 311 -6.27 -0.90 -8.66
C ASP A 311 -7.65 -1.35 -8.20
N SER A 312 -8.70 -0.74 -8.74
CA SER A 312 -10.08 -1.03 -8.35
C SER A 312 -10.49 -2.44 -8.77
N TYR A 313 -11.55 -2.95 -8.15
CA TYR A 313 -12.21 -4.16 -8.63
C TYR A 313 -12.87 -4.00 -10.03
N LEU A 314 -13.02 -2.77 -10.54
CA LEU A 314 -13.63 -2.49 -11.85
C LEU A 314 -12.76 -3.12 -12.95
N GLY A 315 -13.27 -4.18 -13.56
CA GLY A 315 -12.56 -4.96 -14.58
C GLY A 315 -12.36 -6.43 -14.22
N VAL A 316 -12.75 -6.85 -13.02
CA VAL A 316 -12.86 -8.26 -12.66
C VAL A 316 -14.20 -8.81 -13.16
N ASP A 317 -14.18 -9.84 -14.00
CA ASP A 317 -15.39 -10.53 -14.48
C ASP A 317 -15.91 -11.48 -13.39
N ASP A 318 -17.08 -11.18 -12.84
CA ASP A 318 -17.74 -11.99 -11.81
C ASP A 318 -18.08 -13.41 -12.27
N ARG A 319 -18.42 -13.59 -13.55
CA ARG A 319 -18.68 -14.93 -14.12
C ARG A 319 -17.41 -15.75 -14.13
N PHE A 320 -16.26 -15.14 -14.42
CA PHE A 320 -14.96 -15.79 -14.33
C PHE A 320 -14.64 -16.20 -12.88
N LEU A 321 -14.84 -15.30 -11.92
CA LEU A 321 -14.66 -15.63 -10.49
C LEU A 321 -15.59 -16.74 -10.02
N ASN A 322 -16.84 -16.73 -10.48
CA ASN A 322 -17.84 -17.74 -10.14
C ASN A 322 -17.49 -19.09 -10.73
N GLU A 323 -16.97 -19.13 -11.97
CA GLU A 323 -16.48 -20.36 -12.59
C GLU A 323 -15.29 -20.95 -11.82
N LEU A 324 -14.32 -20.12 -11.42
CA LEU A 324 -13.20 -20.57 -10.58
C LEU A 324 -13.65 -21.11 -9.21
N ASN A 325 -14.78 -20.59 -8.70
CA ASN A 325 -15.39 -21.02 -7.45
C ASN A 325 -16.42 -22.14 -7.61
N LYS A 326 -16.59 -22.77 -8.79
CA LYS A 326 -17.32 -24.04 -8.91
C LYS A 326 -16.45 -25.20 -8.41
#